data_AF-B0PFQ3-F1
#
_entry.id   AF-B0PFQ3-F1
#
_cell.length_a   1.000
_cell.length_b   1.000
_cell.length_c   1.000
_cell.angle_alpha   90.00
_cell.angle_beta   90.00
_cell.angle_gamma   90.00
#
_symmetry.space_group_name_H-M   'P 1'
#
loop_
_entity.id
_entity.type
_entity.pdbx_description
1 polymer ?
#
loop_
_entity_poly.entity_id
_entity_poly.type
_entity_poly.pdbx_seq_one_letter_code
_entity_poly.pdbx_strand_id
1 'polypeptide(L)'
;MADQTAALFDKLDGFYLTKSEHDWLERRFANMTEKEKILFQGAMELEKPQEIGHVTRIASQLDCYDLFYGSRDEAALGKFVMENVEPPSEAARPFLNVEHLGAAYHQSQNGVFCNGHYVRSIKLADPFAEEDPILQPFTGDYAIRIRLASRSNMEGVWVGFPDSGEYIDSNHPDELLLGLDALQAESLSECIALEVDCCLPQLTDILSQYDSAGELVRHAIDFGYVWAEQGQGQPHWLDKWLTVLELEDCHRLDLALDLSQNLQHYAFFPRGMDMAAYGRELAIRNGLIPPSGLLTDAFDGAAYAEAQMRQYGLSATDHGYAAWNGGERQYEYSQPEHRSLLLSM
;
A
#
# COMPACT_ATOMS: atom_id res chain seq x y z
N MET A 1 -5.68 17.36 -15.88
CA MET A 1 -5.48 16.12 -16.66
C MET A 1 -4.56 16.34 -17.85
N ALA A 2 -4.77 17.38 -18.68
CA ALA A 2 -4.04 17.49 -19.95
C ALA A 2 -2.52 17.72 -19.84
N ASP A 3 -2.02 18.52 -18.90
CA ASP A 3 -0.62 19.02 -18.99
C ASP A 3 0.44 18.00 -18.55
N GLN A 4 0.26 17.34 -17.40
CA GLN A 4 1.24 16.35 -16.90
C GLN A 4 1.13 14.99 -17.59
N THR A 5 -0.09 14.53 -17.90
CA THR A 5 -0.28 13.28 -18.65
C THR A 5 0.22 13.45 -20.09
N ALA A 6 0.05 14.63 -20.70
CA ALA A 6 0.66 14.91 -22.00
C ALA A 6 2.19 14.77 -21.96
N ALA A 7 2.85 15.28 -20.93
CA ALA A 7 4.31 15.16 -20.81
C ALA A 7 4.81 13.70 -20.75
N LEU A 8 3.99 12.76 -20.24
CA LEU A 8 4.30 11.32 -20.27
C LEU A 8 4.06 10.73 -21.66
N PHE A 9 2.99 11.15 -22.34
CA PHE A 9 2.72 10.75 -23.72
C PHE A 9 3.73 11.31 -24.73
N ASP A 10 4.30 12.49 -24.49
CA ASP A 10 5.37 13.07 -25.30
C ASP A 10 6.61 12.16 -25.33
N LYS A 11 6.85 11.37 -24.27
CA LYS A 11 7.92 10.35 -24.24
C LYS A 11 7.62 9.15 -25.14
N LEU A 12 6.40 9.02 -25.63
CA LEU A 12 5.95 7.96 -26.54
C LEU A 12 5.97 8.41 -28.01
N ASP A 13 6.50 9.59 -28.31
CA ASP A 13 6.70 10.04 -29.67
C ASP A 13 7.54 9.03 -30.48
N GLY A 14 6.96 8.52 -31.57
CA GLY A 14 7.59 7.55 -32.45
C GLY A 14 7.20 6.09 -32.22
N PHE A 15 6.42 5.79 -31.18
CA PHE A 15 5.84 4.46 -30.99
C PHE A 15 4.51 4.33 -31.76
N TYR A 16 4.22 3.12 -32.23
CA TYR A 16 2.91 2.77 -32.79
C TYR A 16 2.08 2.07 -31.71
N LEU A 17 0.96 2.69 -31.32
CA LEU A 17 0.05 2.15 -30.32
C LEU A 17 -1.22 1.63 -30.98
N THR A 18 -1.66 0.45 -30.57
CA THR A 18 -3.04 0.01 -30.76
C THR A 18 -3.99 0.82 -29.87
N LYS A 19 -5.29 0.78 -30.18
CA LYS A 19 -6.29 1.45 -29.34
C LYS A 19 -6.26 0.96 -27.88
N SER A 20 -6.16 -0.35 -27.69
CA SER A 20 -6.18 -0.94 -26.34
C SER A 20 -4.94 -0.54 -25.52
N GLU A 21 -3.76 -0.48 -26.14
CA GLU A 21 -2.53 0.00 -25.48
C GLU A 21 -2.62 1.47 -25.11
N HIS A 22 -3.15 2.31 -26.01
CA HIS A 22 -3.38 3.72 -25.73
C HIS A 22 -4.36 3.91 -24.57
N ASP A 23 -5.53 3.25 -24.62
CA ASP A 23 -6.56 3.34 -23.58
C ASP A 23 -6.03 2.87 -22.21
N TRP A 24 -5.19 1.82 -22.19
CA TRP A 24 -4.55 1.36 -20.96
C TRP A 24 -3.51 2.36 -20.43
N LEU A 25 -2.60 2.86 -21.28
CA LEU A 25 -1.57 3.83 -20.89
C LEU A 25 -2.20 5.14 -20.41
N GLU A 26 -3.28 5.60 -21.05
CA GLU A 26 -4.02 6.78 -20.62
C GLU A 26 -4.53 6.62 -19.19
N ARG A 27 -5.16 5.47 -18.90
CA ARG A 27 -5.63 5.15 -17.54
C ARG A 27 -4.47 5.02 -16.56
N ARG A 28 -3.40 4.33 -16.94
CA ARG A 28 -2.22 4.14 -16.09
C ARG A 28 -1.57 5.48 -15.73
N PHE A 29 -1.29 6.33 -16.70
CA PHE A 29 -0.68 7.65 -16.49
C PHE A 29 -1.58 8.61 -15.71
N ALA A 30 -2.89 8.57 -15.92
CA ALA A 30 -3.84 9.36 -15.14
C ALA A 30 -3.92 8.94 -13.66
N ASN A 31 -3.51 7.70 -13.36
CA ASN A 31 -3.52 7.12 -12.03
C ASN A 31 -2.14 7.05 -11.37
N MET A 32 -1.09 7.59 -12.01
CA MET A 32 0.25 7.59 -11.42
C MET A 32 0.36 8.60 -10.27
N THR A 33 1.02 8.21 -9.18
CA THR A 33 1.55 9.16 -8.19
C THR A 33 2.73 9.94 -8.78
N GLU A 34 3.19 11.01 -8.12
CA GLU A 34 4.38 11.75 -8.60
C GLU A 34 5.63 10.89 -8.60
N LYS A 35 5.77 10.02 -7.60
CA LYS A 35 6.86 9.04 -7.54
C LYS A 35 6.85 8.16 -8.79
N GLU A 36 5.70 7.58 -9.11
CA GLU A 36 5.53 6.71 -10.27
C GLU A 36 5.84 7.44 -11.58
N LYS A 37 5.42 8.71 -11.73
CA LYS A 37 5.74 9.53 -12.91
C LYS A 37 7.24 9.74 -13.08
N ILE A 38 7.94 10.10 -12.00
CA ILE A 38 9.39 10.31 -12.01
C ILE A 38 10.12 9.00 -12.33
N LEU A 39 9.72 7.90 -11.69
CA LEU A 39 10.28 6.57 -11.93
C LEU A 39 10.10 6.15 -13.39
N PHE A 40 8.89 6.33 -13.95
CA PHE A 40 8.62 6.03 -15.35
C PHE A 40 9.52 6.86 -16.29
N GLN A 41 9.63 8.16 -16.07
CA GLN A 41 10.46 9.03 -16.90
C GLN A 41 11.95 8.67 -16.82
N GLY A 42 12.46 8.39 -15.61
CA GLY A 42 13.83 7.94 -15.40
C GLY A 42 14.09 6.57 -16.04
N ALA A 43 13.15 5.63 -15.91
CA ALA A 43 13.23 4.32 -16.53
C ALA A 43 13.23 4.39 -18.07
N MET A 44 12.43 5.27 -18.67
CA MET A 44 12.44 5.52 -20.12
C MET A 44 13.80 6.03 -20.61
N GLU A 45 14.47 6.90 -19.84
CA GLU A 45 15.80 7.42 -20.16
C GLU A 45 16.91 6.39 -19.95
N LEU A 46 16.76 5.55 -18.92
CA LEU A 46 17.69 4.50 -18.56
C LEU A 46 17.64 3.34 -19.57
N GLU A 47 16.45 2.81 -19.84
CA GLU A 47 16.27 1.60 -20.64
C GLU A 47 16.13 1.85 -22.14
N LYS A 48 15.76 3.08 -22.55
CA LYS A 48 15.62 3.51 -23.95
C LYS A 48 14.82 2.50 -24.80
N PRO A 49 13.56 2.24 -24.42
CA PRO A 49 12.73 1.24 -25.10
C PRO A 49 12.63 1.51 -26.60
N GLN A 50 12.60 0.44 -27.40
CA GLN A 50 12.48 0.51 -28.86
C GLN A 50 11.10 0.02 -29.35
N GLU A 51 10.30 -0.57 -28.47
CA GLU A 51 8.96 -1.08 -28.76
C GLU A 51 7.97 -0.78 -27.63
N ILE A 52 6.68 -0.75 -27.97
CA ILE A 52 5.61 -0.38 -27.02
C ILE A 52 5.47 -1.40 -25.88
N GLY A 53 5.71 -2.69 -26.14
CA GLY A 53 5.70 -3.72 -25.11
C GLY A 53 6.72 -3.48 -23.99
N HIS A 54 7.86 -2.88 -24.33
CA HIS A 54 8.87 -2.48 -23.34
C HIS A 54 8.36 -1.27 -22.52
N VAL A 55 7.76 -0.28 -23.17
CA VAL A 55 7.14 0.88 -22.47
C VAL A 55 6.07 0.41 -21.48
N THR A 56 5.16 -0.46 -21.89
CA THR A 56 4.09 -0.96 -21.02
C THR A 56 4.65 -1.75 -19.84
N ARG A 57 5.70 -2.55 -20.06
CA ARG A 57 6.41 -3.26 -19.00
C ARG A 57 7.06 -2.29 -18.00
N ILE A 58 7.67 -1.20 -18.46
CA ILE A 58 8.20 -0.16 -17.56
C ILE A 58 7.05 0.43 -16.73
N ALA A 59 5.94 0.81 -17.38
CA ALA A 59 4.81 1.44 -16.70
C ALA A 59 4.13 0.55 -15.65
N SER A 60 4.24 -0.77 -15.78
CA SER A 60 3.66 -1.72 -14.83
C SER A 60 4.62 -2.26 -13.77
N GLN A 61 5.93 -2.21 -14.01
CA GLN A 61 6.95 -2.70 -13.08
C GLN A 61 7.79 -1.54 -12.52
N LEU A 62 7.13 -0.48 -12.03
CA LEU A 62 7.85 0.67 -11.46
C LEU A 62 8.56 0.33 -10.14
N ASP A 63 8.14 -0.75 -9.47
CA ASP A 63 8.81 -1.35 -8.31
C ASP A 63 10.19 -1.96 -8.66
N CYS A 64 10.57 -2.03 -9.95
CA CYS A 64 11.92 -2.38 -10.39
C CYS A 64 12.94 -1.22 -10.27
N TYR A 65 12.49 -0.03 -9.89
CA TYR A 65 13.32 1.18 -9.86
C TYR A 65 13.27 1.88 -8.51
N ASP A 66 14.39 2.49 -8.15
CA ASP A 66 14.52 3.37 -6.99
C ASP A 66 14.57 4.84 -7.41
N LEU A 67 14.01 5.69 -6.55
CA LEU A 67 14.10 7.14 -6.64
C LEU A 67 14.94 7.71 -5.49
N PHE A 68 15.96 8.48 -5.83
CA PHE A 68 16.69 9.35 -4.90
C PHE A 68 16.29 10.81 -5.14
N TYR A 69 15.44 11.30 -4.25
CA TYR A 69 14.85 12.63 -4.36
C TYR A 69 15.85 13.75 -4.11
N GLY A 70 15.75 14.82 -4.89
CA GLY A 70 16.66 15.98 -4.83
C GLY A 70 18.10 15.73 -5.29
N SER A 71 18.47 14.49 -5.62
CA SER A 71 19.79 14.14 -6.19
C SER A 71 19.89 14.54 -7.66
N ARG A 72 19.98 15.85 -7.93
CA ARG A 72 19.97 16.43 -9.29
C ARG A 72 21.29 16.36 -10.06
N ASP A 73 22.39 16.16 -9.36
CA ASP A 73 23.75 16.18 -9.90
C ASP A 73 24.67 15.29 -9.05
N GLU A 74 25.92 15.13 -9.48
CA GLU A 74 26.90 14.28 -8.79
C GLU A 74 27.18 14.73 -7.36
N ALA A 75 27.18 16.04 -7.08
CA ALA A 75 27.40 16.53 -5.74
C ALA A 75 26.20 16.20 -4.82
N ALA A 76 24.98 16.37 -5.30
CA ALA A 76 23.76 16.02 -4.56
C ALA A 76 23.64 14.50 -4.36
N LEU A 77 23.98 13.70 -5.38
CA LEU A 77 24.03 12.25 -5.29
C LEU A 77 25.09 11.77 -4.29
N GLY A 78 26.30 12.33 -4.34
CA GLY A 78 27.34 11.98 -3.38
C GLY A 78 26.97 12.32 -1.95
N LYS A 79 26.27 13.45 -1.74
CA LYS A 79 25.76 13.83 -0.41
C LYS A 79 24.72 12.82 0.07
N PHE A 80 23.77 12.49 -0.80
CA PHE A 80 22.77 11.45 -0.52
C PHE A 80 23.44 10.14 -0.13
N VAL A 81 24.43 9.66 -0.89
CA VAL A 81 25.17 8.43 -0.58
C VAL A 81 25.81 8.49 0.80
N MET A 82 26.44 9.60 1.18
CA MET A 82 27.05 9.77 2.51
C MET A 82 26.06 9.84 3.66
N GLU A 83 24.81 10.24 3.41
CA GLU A 83 23.81 10.41 4.47
C GLU A 83 23.01 9.12 4.66
N ASN A 84 22.77 8.41 3.56
CA ASN A 84 21.68 7.44 3.45
C ASN A 84 22.18 6.05 3.08
N VAL A 85 23.09 5.94 2.12
CA VAL A 85 23.50 4.64 1.55
C VAL A 85 24.71 4.04 2.27
N GLU A 86 25.79 4.82 2.40
CA GLU A 86 27.03 4.39 3.04
C GLU A 86 27.54 5.51 3.97
N PRO A 87 26.95 5.65 5.18
CA PRO A 87 27.33 6.72 6.10
C PRO A 87 28.78 6.60 6.57
N PRO A 88 29.67 7.55 6.19
CA PRO A 88 31.06 7.48 6.60
C PRO A 88 31.21 7.88 8.06
N SER A 89 32.24 7.34 8.71
CA SER A 89 32.63 7.79 10.05
C SER A 89 32.94 9.29 10.09
N GLU A 90 32.69 9.94 11.22
CA GLU A 90 32.99 11.37 11.42
C GLU A 90 34.44 11.75 11.07
N ALA A 91 35.39 10.83 11.31
CA ALA A 91 36.80 11.05 10.98
C ALA A 91 37.09 11.03 9.47
N ALA A 92 36.30 10.32 8.67
CA ALA A 92 36.47 10.22 7.22
C ALA A 92 35.82 11.38 6.45
N ARG A 93 34.72 11.95 6.98
CA ARG A 93 33.94 13.02 6.33
C ARG A 93 34.79 14.18 5.77
N PRO A 94 35.78 14.74 6.49
CA PRO A 94 36.59 15.87 5.97
C PRO A 94 37.50 15.50 4.79
N PHE A 95 37.73 14.21 4.55
CA PHE A 95 38.63 13.70 3.52
C PHE A 95 37.89 13.14 2.28
N LEU A 96 36.55 13.17 2.30
CA LEU A 96 35.73 12.73 1.16
C LEU A 96 35.39 13.91 0.26
N ASN A 97 35.60 13.74 -1.04
CA ASN A 97 35.06 14.65 -2.05
C ASN A 97 33.68 14.14 -2.48
N VAL A 98 32.66 14.92 -2.13
CA VAL A 98 31.25 14.55 -2.36
C VAL A 98 30.95 14.36 -3.84
N GLU A 99 31.41 15.26 -4.71
CA GLU A 99 31.17 15.17 -6.15
C GLU A 99 31.86 13.95 -6.77
N HIS A 100 33.08 13.64 -6.33
CA HIS A 100 33.79 12.43 -6.78
C HIS A 100 33.10 11.15 -6.32
N LEU A 101 32.58 11.13 -5.09
CA LEU A 101 31.81 10.00 -4.56
C LEU A 101 30.52 9.79 -5.37
N GLY A 102 29.79 10.87 -5.66
CA GLY A 102 28.59 10.79 -6.51
C GLY A 102 28.90 10.24 -7.90
N ALA A 103 29.94 10.76 -8.55
CA ALA A 103 30.36 10.27 -9.87
C ALA A 103 30.76 8.79 -9.86
N ALA A 104 31.47 8.34 -8.81
CA ALA A 104 31.81 6.93 -8.64
C ALA A 104 30.56 6.07 -8.42
N TYR A 105 29.62 6.56 -7.60
CA TYR A 105 28.37 5.86 -7.33
C TYR A 105 27.51 5.75 -8.60
N HIS A 106 27.30 6.85 -9.31
CA HIS A 106 26.54 6.90 -10.57
C HIS A 106 27.08 5.89 -11.60
N GLN A 107 28.41 5.87 -11.80
CA GLN A 107 29.06 4.91 -12.69
C GLN A 107 28.85 3.45 -12.26
N SER A 108 28.75 3.18 -10.96
CA SER A 108 28.59 1.83 -10.43
C SER A 108 27.15 1.32 -10.50
N GLN A 109 26.16 2.20 -10.38
CA GLN A 109 24.74 1.82 -10.22
C GLN A 109 23.95 1.84 -11.52
N ASN A 110 24.52 2.33 -12.63
CA ASN A 110 23.83 2.45 -13.92
C ASN A 110 22.45 3.14 -13.77
N GLY A 111 22.42 4.29 -13.10
CA GLY A 111 21.23 5.13 -13.00
C GLY A 111 21.30 6.32 -13.94
N VAL A 112 20.28 7.19 -13.86
CA VAL A 112 20.17 8.42 -14.65
C VAL A 112 19.66 9.57 -13.79
N PHE A 113 20.12 10.79 -14.10
CA PHE A 113 19.52 12.00 -13.56
C PHE A 113 18.30 12.38 -14.40
N CYS A 114 17.13 12.43 -13.78
CA CYS A 114 15.87 12.78 -14.41
C CYS A 114 15.12 13.81 -13.56
N ASN A 115 14.74 14.95 -14.15
CA ASN A 115 13.93 16.00 -13.51
C ASN A 115 14.42 16.47 -12.12
N GLY A 116 15.74 16.55 -11.92
CA GLY A 116 16.31 16.98 -10.64
C GLY A 116 16.40 15.87 -9.58
N HIS A 117 16.21 14.62 -9.99
CA HIS A 117 16.31 13.43 -9.17
C HIS A 117 17.24 12.41 -9.81
N TYR A 118 17.59 11.37 -9.07
CA TYR A 118 18.36 10.24 -9.58
C TYR A 118 17.52 8.97 -9.52
N VAL A 119 17.40 8.28 -10.65
CA VAL A 119 16.63 7.03 -10.79
C VAL A 119 17.59 5.91 -11.16
N ARG A 120 17.45 4.75 -10.52
CA ARG A 120 18.24 3.54 -10.84
C ARG A 120 17.36 2.31 -10.92
N SER A 121 17.80 1.31 -11.69
CA SER A 121 17.21 -0.03 -11.63
C SER A 121 17.77 -0.79 -10.43
N ILE A 122 16.90 -1.42 -9.63
CA ILE A 122 17.28 -2.28 -8.50
C ILE A 122 17.16 -3.77 -8.82
N LYS A 123 16.28 -4.11 -9.74
CA LYS A 123 16.13 -5.46 -10.29
C LYS A 123 15.82 -5.33 -11.77
N LEU A 124 16.28 -6.31 -12.54
CA LEU A 124 15.88 -6.42 -13.95
C LEU A 124 14.38 -6.68 -13.99
N ALA A 125 13.65 -5.80 -14.66
CA ALA A 125 12.25 -6.02 -14.98
C ALA A 125 12.11 -7.37 -15.72
N ASP A 126 11.12 -8.18 -15.32
CA ASP A 126 10.96 -9.52 -15.88
C ASP A 126 10.54 -9.40 -17.36
N PRO A 127 11.40 -9.80 -18.32
CA PRO A 127 11.07 -9.73 -19.73
C PRO A 127 10.02 -10.76 -20.15
N PHE A 128 9.71 -11.73 -19.28
CA PHE A 128 8.74 -12.81 -19.49
C PHE A 128 7.52 -12.71 -18.57
N ALA A 129 7.25 -11.56 -17.96
CA ALA A 129 5.94 -11.29 -17.38
C ALA A 129 4.89 -11.32 -18.50
N GLU A 130 4.44 -12.52 -18.89
CA GLU A 130 3.42 -12.82 -19.90
C GLU A 130 2.02 -12.57 -19.33
N GLU A 131 1.83 -11.43 -18.67
CA GLU A 131 0.49 -10.90 -18.47
C GLU A 131 0.30 -9.83 -19.52
N ASP A 132 -0.70 -10.00 -20.38
CA ASP A 132 -1.14 -8.94 -21.29
C ASP A 132 -1.23 -7.65 -20.48
N PRO A 133 -0.42 -6.61 -20.78
CA PRO A 133 -0.35 -5.41 -19.95
C PRO A 133 -1.72 -4.75 -19.76
N ILE A 134 -2.64 -4.96 -20.71
CA ILE A 134 -4.01 -4.44 -20.66
C ILE A 134 -4.83 -5.09 -19.52
N LEU A 135 -4.43 -6.28 -19.06
CA LEU A 135 -5.02 -6.98 -17.93
C LEU A 135 -4.44 -6.54 -16.58
N GLN A 136 -3.31 -5.82 -16.59
CA GLN A 136 -2.69 -5.35 -15.36
C GLN A 136 -3.44 -4.15 -14.78
N PRO A 137 -3.47 -4.01 -13.44
CA PRO A 137 -4.03 -2.83 -12.79
C PRO A 137 -3.39 -1.55 -13.34
N PHE A 138 -4.21 -0.51 -13.51
CA PHE A 138 -3.76 0.83 -13.88
C PHE A 138 -3.34 1.67 -12.66
N THR A 139 -3.46 1.09 -11.47
CA THR A 139 -3.12 1.67 -10.17
C THR A 139 -1.93 0.91 -9.60
N GLY A 140 -0.99 1.59 -8.93
CA GLY A 140 0.06 0.88 -8.18
C GLY A 140 -0.49 0.09 -6.98
N ASP A 141 0.39 -0.64 -6.31
CA ASP A 141 0.08 -1.50 -5.15
C ASP A 141 -0.12 -0.70 -3.85
N TYR A 142 -1.16 0.12 -3.81
CA TYR A 142 -1.51 0.92 -2.65
C TYR A 142 -2.78 0.39 -1.97
N ALA A 143 -2.81 0.42 -0.64
CA ALA A 143 -3.99 0.11 0.15
C ALA A 143 -5.07 1.20 0.01
N ILE A 144 -4.63 2.46 -0.01
CA ILE A 144 -5.50 3.61 -0.20
C ILE A 144 -4.72 4.71 -0.89
N ARG A 145 -5.39 5.45 -1.78
CA ARG A 145 -4.82 6.58 -2.49
C ARG A 145 -5.77 7.75 -2.42
N ILE A 146 -5.21 8.95 -2.31
CA ILE A 146 -5.96 10.19 -2.20
C ILE A 146 -5.47 11.14 -3.28
N ARG A 147 -6.39 11.66 -4.10
CA ARG A 147 -6.07 12.72 -5.04
C ARG A 147 -6.19 14.05 -4.32
N LEU A 148 -5.05 14.64 -3.96
CA LEU A 148 -4.97 15.93 -3.28
C LEU A 148 -4.82 17.05 -4.30
N ALA A 149 -5.43 18.20 -4.06
CA ALA A 149 -5.26 19.41 -4.88
C ALA A 149 -4.95 20.61 -4.01
N SER A 150 -4.25 21.59 -4.60
CA SER A 150 -3.89 22.86 -3.97
C SER A 150 -4.32 24.03 -4.85
N ARG A 151 -4.10 25.26 -4.36
CA ARG A 151 -4.34 26.47 -5.17
C ARG A 151 -3.46 26.56 -6.41
N SER A 152 -2.24 26.00 -6.33
CA SER A 152 -1.27 26.02 -7.42
C SER A 152 -1.50 24.87 -8.41
N ASN A 153 -2.16 23.80 -7.98
CA ASN A 153 -2.51 22.65 -8.81
C ASN A 153 -3.91 22.12 -8.45
N MET A 154 -4.92 22.65 -9.15
CA MET A 154 -6.34 22.31 -8.95
C MET A 154 -6.75 20.97 -9.57
N GLU A 155 -5.96 20.45 -10.51
CA GLU A 155 -6.19 19.13 -11.12
C GLU A 155 -5.87 18.00 -10.14
N GLY A 156 -4.94 18.28 -9.23
CA GLY A 156 -4.57 17.39 -8.15
C GLY A 156 -3.58 16.30 -8.55
N VAL A 157 -3.08 15.63 -7.52
CA VAL A 157 -1.99 14.67 -7.55
C VAL A 157 -2.40 13.48 -6.70
N TRP A 158 -2.17 12.28 -7.20
CA TRP A 158 -2.36 11.06 -6.43
C TRP A 158 -1.22 10.87 -5.43
N VAL A 159 -1.58 10.65 -4.17
CA VAL A 159 -0.69 10.21 -3.09
C VAL A 159 -1.20 8.87 -2.60
N GLY A 160 -0.34 7.87 -2.55
CA GLY A 160 -0.70 6.50 -2.17
C GLY A 160 -0.10 6.06 -0.84
N PHE A 161 -0.81 5.16 -0.14
CA PHE A 161 -0.41 4.60 1.15
C PHE A 161 -0.48 3.07 1.12
N PRO A 162 0.43 2.33 1.81
CA PRO A 162 1.47 2.82 2.71
C PRO A 162 2.49 3.73 2.02
N ASP A 163 2.91 4.77 2.74
CA ASP A 163 3.84 5.80 2.23
C ASP A 163 5.30 5.30 2.18
N SER A 164 5.57 4.17 2.82
CA SER A 164 6.87 3.52 2.84
C SER A 164 6.87 2.36 1.84
N GLY A 165 7.91 2.29 0.99
CA GLY A 165 8.34 1.02 0.40
C GLY A 165 8.57 -0.02 1.50
N GLU A 166 8.76 -1.29 1.15
CA GLU A 166 8.75 -2.46 2.08
C GLU A 166 9.69 -2.39 3.30
N TYR A 167 10.47 -1.34 3.47
CA TYR A 167 11.20 -0.99 4.67
C TYR A 167 11.03 0.51 4.94
N ILE A 168 10.90 0.89 6.22
CA ILE A 168 11.08 2.28 6.68
C ILE A 168 12.53 2.67 6.35
N ASP A 169 12.77 2.97 5.08
CA ASP A 169 14.05 3.41 4.61
C ASP A 169 13.99 4.93 4.54
N SER A 170 14.58 5.56 5.55
CA SER A 170 14.79 7.01 5.70
C SER A 170 15.48 7.67 4.51
N ASN A 171 15.89 6.89 3.52
CA ASN A 171 16.62 7.29 2.33
C ASN A 171 15.71 7.59 1.13
N HIS A 172 14.45 7.12 1.13
CA HIS A 172 13.56 7.31 -0.01
C HIS A 172 12.53 8.40 0.28
N PRO A 173 12.18 9.25 -0.71
CA PRO A 173 11.07 10.17 -0.53
C PRO A 173 9.76 9.39 -0.34
N ASP A 174 9.05 9.77 0.71
CA ASP A 174 7.67 9.35 0.94
C ASP A 174 6.77 10.00 -0.16
N GLU A 175 5.81 9.26 -0.70
CA GLU A 175 4.75 9.69 -1.62
C GLU A 175 4.11 11.02 -1.21
N LEU A 176 3.85 11.22 0.09
CA LEU A 176 3.25 12.47 0.58
C LEU A 176 4.16 13.67 0.35
N LEU A 177 5.47 13.52 0.57
CA LEU A 177 6.44 14.59 0.34
C LEU A 177 6.48 14.99 -1.14
N LEU A 178 6.53 14.00 -2.04
CA LEU A 178 6.52 14.22 -3.48
C LEU A 178 5.21 14.86 -3.94
N GLY A 179 4.08 14.39 -3.39
CA GLY A 179 2.77 14.95 -3.67
C GLY A 179 2.67 16.42 -3.27
N LEU A 180 3.13 16.79 -2.07
CA LEU A 180 3.10 18.18 -1.60
C LEU A 180 4.02 19.09 -2.42
N ASP A 181 5.20 18.62 -2.83
CA ASP A 181 6.10 19.39 -3.70
C ASP A 181 5.47 19.67 -5.07
N ALA A 182 4.89 18.66 -5.71
CA ALA A 182 4.18 18.82 -6.99
C ALA A 182 2.92 19.69 -6.89
N LEU A 183 2.29 19.71 -5.71
CA LEU A 183 1.19 20.60 -5.38
C LEU A 183 1.66 22.01 -5.02
N GLN A 184 2.98 22.24 -4.83
CA GLN A 184 3.54 23.48 -4.30
C GLN A 184 2.84 23.92 -3.00
N ALA A 185 2.57 22.95 -2.13
CA ALA A 185 1.91 23.15 -0.85
C ALA A 185 2.90 22.90 0.28
N GLU A 186 2.96 23.79 1.27
CA GLU A 186 3.85 23.60 2.44
C GLU A 186 3.30 22.55 3.41
N SER A 187 1.99 22.33 3.40
CA SER A 187 1.33 21.34 4.25
C SER A 187 -0.04 20.92 3.72
N LEU A 188 -0.59 19.86 4.30
CA LEU A 188 -1.95 19.38 4.02
C LEU A 188 -3.05 20.41 4.33
N SER A 189 -2.77 21.43 5.14
CA SER A 189 -3.74 22.51 5.41
C SER A 189 -4.01 23.41 4.18
N GLU A 190 -3.12 23.37 3.19
CA GLU A 190 -3.27 24.06 1.91
C GLU A 190 -3.88 23.17 0.82
N CYS A 191 -4.23 21.93 1.18
CA CYS A 191 -4.75 20.92 0.27
C CYS A 191 -6.22 20.60 0.52
N ILE A 192 -6.89 20.14 -0.52
CA ILE A 192 -8.21 19.51 -0.46
C ILE A 192 -8.15 18.11 -1.08
N ALA A 193 -8.92 17.17 -0.56
CA ALA A 193 -9.06 15.84 -1.16
C ALA A 193 -10.17 15.88 -2.21
N LEU A 194 -9.86 15.41 -3.42
CA LEU A 194 -10.78 15.39 -4.56
C LEU A 194 -11.35 13.98 -4.80
N GLU A 195 -10.58 12.95 -4.48
CA GLU A 195 -10.90 11.56 -4.79
C GLU A 195 -10.18 10.63 -3.81
N VAL A 196 -10.81 9.50 -3.50
CA VAL A 196 -10.21 8.41 -2.72
C VAL A 196 -10.44 7.11 -3.46
N ASP A 197 -9.39 6.32 -3.57
CA ASP A 197 -9.38 4.97 -4.10
C ASP A 197 -8.87 4.04 -3.00
N CYS A 198 -9.63 3.00 -2.64
CA CYS A 198 -9.32 2.14 -1.49
C CYS A 198 -9.45 0.66 -1.89
N CYS A 199 -8.50 -0.16 -1.43
CA CYS A 199 -8.48 -1.60 -1.70
C CYS A 199 -9.66 -2.35 -1.06
N LEU A 200 -10.33 -1.77 -0.07
CA LEU A 200 -11.51 -2.33 0.60
C LEU A 200 -12.80 -1.73 0.02
N PRO A 201 -13.51 -2.43 -0.89
CA PRO A 201 -14.66 -1.88 -1.60
C PRO A 201 -15.87 -1.59 -0.71
N GLN A 202 -15.94 -2.19 0.49
CA GLN A 202 -17.00 -1.92 1.45
C GLN A 202 -16.87 -0.56 2.15
N LEU A 203 -15.66 0.02 2.18
CA LEU A 203 -15.43 1.36 2.69
C LEU A 203 -15.87 2.34 1.61
N THR A 204 -16.98 3.03 1.87
CA THR A 204 -17.67 3.84 0.87
C THR A 204 -17.80 5.27 1.36
N ASP A 205 -17.93 6.21 0.41
CA ASP A 205 -18.10 7.64 0.70
C ASP A 205 -17.00 8.23 1.62
N ILE A 206 -15.78 7.67 1.58
CA ILE A 206 -14.66 8.01 2.49
C ILE A 206 -14.41 9.52 2.53
N LEU A 207 -14.39 10.20 1.37
CA LEU A 207 -14.20 11.66 1.30
C LEU A 207 -15.16 12.44 2.19
N SER A 208 -16.42 12.00 2.29
CA SER A 208 -17.45 12.70 3.06
C SER A 208 -17.35 12.48 4.57
N GLN A 209 -16.51 11.53 5.01
CA GLN A 209 -16.32 11.19 6.41
C GLN A 209 -15.37 12.15 7.15
N TYR A 210 -14.66 13.01 6.42
CA TYR A 210 -13.60 13.86 6.96
C TYR A 210 -13.84 15.34 6.66
N ASP A 211 -13.56 16.19 7.65
CA ASP A 211 -13.68 17.65 7.51
C ASP A 211 -12.46 18.28 6.82
N SER A 212 -11.33 17.56 6.73
CA SER A 212 -10.08 18.07 6.15
C SER A 212 -9.25 16.99 5.48
N ALA A 213 -8.47 17.40 4.46
CA ALA A 213 -7.49 16.54 3.81
C ALA A 213 -6.44 16.01 4.80
N GLY A 214 -6.04 16.84 5.77
CA GLY A 214 -5.04 16.46 6.78
C GLY A 214 -5.47 15.28 7.65
N GLU A 215 -6.73 15.27 8.10
CA GLU A 215 -7.26 14.19 8.92
C GLU A 215 -7.44 12.90 8.11
N LEU A 216 -7.97 13.00 6.89
CA LEU A 216 -8.10 11.87 5.98
C LEU A 216 -6.73 11.24 5.67
N VAL A 217 -5.73 12.06 5.33
CA VAL A 217 -4.38 11.57 5.03
C VAL A 217 -3.76 10.89 6.24
N ARG A 218 -3.96 11.40 7.47
CA ARG A 218 -3.48 10.73 8.68
C ARG A 218 -4.07 9.31 8.80
N HIS A 219 -5.40 9.16 8.66
CA HIS A 219 -6.02 7.83 8.72
C HIS A 219 -5.60 6.94 7.55
N ALA A 220 -5.34 7.51 6.38
CA ALA A 220 -4.86 6.77 5.23
C ALA A 220 -3.43 6.24 5.42
N ILE A 221 -2.56 7.01 6.09
CA ILE A 221 -1.22 6.55 6.51
C ILE A 221 -1.37 5.34 7.45
N ASP A 222 -2.15 5.48 8.51
CA ASP A 222 -2.36 4.42 9.50
C ASP A 222 -2.99 3.16 8.85
N PHE A 223 -3.93 3.36 7.93
CA PHE A 223 -4.55 2.28 7.16
C PHE A 223 -3.55 1.58 6.24
N GLY A 224 -2.69 2.36 5.56
CA GLY A 224 -1.61 1.83 4.76
C GLY A 224 -0.69 0.92 5.56
N TYR A 225 -0.32 1.30 6.79
CA TYR A 225 0.50 0.45 7.67
C TYR A 225 -0.23 -0.82 8.11
N VAL A 226 -1.49 -0.72 8.54
CA VAL A 226 -2.31 -1.89 8.89
C VAL A 226 -2.37 -2.87 7.71
N TRP A 227 -2.56 -2.37 6.49
CA TRP A 227 -2.56 -3.17 5.28
C TRP A 227 -1.20 -3.79 4.97
N ALA A 228 -0.11 -3.04 5.12
CA ALA A 228 1.24 -3.54 4.86
C ALA A 228 1.67 -4.64 5.84
N GLU A 229 1.34 -4.49 7.13
CA GLU A 229 1.77 -5.42 8.17
C GLU A 229 1.03 -6.77 8.11
N GLN A 230 -0.15 -6.84 7.51
CA GLN A 230 -0.94 -8.08 7.36
C GLN A 230 -1.07 -8.86 8.68
N GLY A 231 -1.27 -8.16 9.79
CA GLY A 231 -1.34 -8.77 11.12
C GLY A 231 -0.07 -9.46 11.59
N GLN A 232 1.10 -9.04 11.08
CA GLN A 232 2.42 -9.59 11.38
C GLN A 232 2.52 -11.09 11.01
N GLY A 233 1.89 -11.47 9.89
CA GLY A 233 1.89 -12.85 9.38
C GLY A 233 0.93 -13.78 10.09
N GLN A 234 -0.04 -13.26 10.84
CA GLN A 234 -1.10 -14.09 11.43
C GLN A 234 -1.90 -14.82 10.34
N PRO A 235 -2.11 -16.15 10.45
CA PRO A 235 -2.91 -16.89 9.49
C PRO A 235 -4.33 -16.32 9.39
N HIS A 236 -4.82 -16.16 8.17
CA HIS A 236 -6.17 -15.66 7.88
C HIS A 236 -6.46 -14.26 8.44
N TRP A 237 -5.45 -13.43 8.68
CA TRP A 237 -5.66 -12.09 9.21
C TRP A 237 -6.63 -11.26 8.34
N LEU A 238 -6.42 -11.24 7.02
CA LEU A 238 -7.28 -10.49 6.10
C LEU A 238 -8.71 -11.04 6.09
N ASP A 239 -8.87 -12.35 5.97
CA ASP A 239 -10.19 -13.01 6.03
C ASP A 239 -10.93 -12.65 7.33
N LYS A 240 -10.20 -12.65 8.45
CA LYS A 240 -10.73 -12.30 9.76
C LYS A 240 -11.15 -10.84 9.81
N TRP A 241 -10.32 -9.92 9.30
CA TRP A 241 -10.64 -8.50 9.31
C TRP A 241 -11.87 -8.21 8.45
N LEU A 242 -11.92 -8.71 7.21
CA LEU A 242 -13.07 -8.59 6.31
C LEU A 242 -14.36 -9.15 6.96
N THR A 243 -14.27 -10.32 7.58
CA THR A 243 -15.39 -10.93 8.33
C THR A 243 -15.89 -10.00 9.45
N VAL A 244 -14.98 -9.35 10.18
CA VAL A 244 -15.34 -8.43 11.27
C VAL A 244 -15.95 -7.13 10.72
N LEU A 245 -15.42 -6.60 9.62
CA LEU A 245 -15.99 -5.42 8.99
C LEU A 245 -17.42 -5.69 8.48
N GLU A 246 -17.67 -6.87 7.92
CA GLU A 246 -19.01 -7.32 7.52
C GLU A 246 -19.95 -7.53 8.73
N LEU A 247 -19.44 -8.16 9.79
CA LEU A 247 -20.21 -8.42 11.02
C LEU A 247 -20.68 -7.12 11.68
N GLU A 248 -19.81 -6.10 11.74
CA GLU A 248 -20.10 -4.81 12.38
C GLU A 248 -20.72 -3.79 11.40
N ASP A 249 -21.03 -4.19 10.16
CA ASP A 249 -21.62 -3.33 9.11
C ASP A 249 -20.78 -2.06 8.86
N CYS A 250 -19.46 -2.24 8.77
CA CYS A 250 -18.50 -1.16 8.73
C CYS A 250 -18.30 -0.62 7.30
N HIS A 251 -18.65 0.65 7.12
CA HIS A 251 -18.43 1.43 5.90
C HIS A 251 -17.46 2.62 6.06
N ARG A 252 -16.97 2.85 7.29
CA ARG A 252 -16.13 4.00 7.63
C ARG A 252 -14.66 3.62 7.79
N LEU A 253 -13.77 4.49 7.32
CA LEU A 253 -12.32 4.26 7.40
C LEU A 253 -11.81 4.28 8.84
N ASP A 254 -12.29 5.23 9.65
CA ASP A 254 -11.91 5.35 11.06
C ASP A 254 -12.36 4.12 11.89
N LEU A 255 -13.58 3.65 11.71
CA LEU A 255 -14.07 2.45 12.38
C LEU A 255 -13.33 1.19 11.90
N ALA A 256 -12.97 1.12 10.61
CA ALA A 256 -12.20 -0.01 10.10
C ALA A 256 -10.82 -0.11 10.79
N LEU A 257 -10.17 1.03 11.04
CA LEU A 257 -8.91 1.10 11.80
C LEU A 257 -9.08 0.58 13.22
N ASP A 258 -10.08 1.08 13.96
CA ASP A 258 -10.39 0.57 15.30
C ASP A 258 -10.66 -0.94 15.28
N LEU A 259 -11.47 -1.42 14.33
CA LEU A 259 -11.78 -2.85 14.23
C LEU A 259 -10.54 -3.71 13.94
N SER A 260 -9.58 -3.19 13.17
CA SER A 260 -8.30 -3.88 12.93
C SER A 260 -7.49 -4.08 14.22
N GLN A 261 -7.54 -3.11 15.14
CA GLN A 261 -6.88 -3.17 16.45
C GLN A 261 -7.63 -4.05 17.47
N ASN A 262 -8.91 -4.34 17.21
CA ASN A 262 -9.76 -5.12 18.10
C ASN A 262 -9.91 -6.59 17.66
N LEU A 263 -9.22 -7.05 16.62
CA LEU A 263 -9.41 -8.40 16.05
C LEU A 263 -9.22 -9.53 17.08
N GLN A 264 -8.36 -9.36 18.08
CA GLN A 264 -8.17 -10.30 19.19
C GLN A 264 -9.46 -10.55 20.01
N HIS A 265 -10.39 -9.61 19.99
CA HIS A 265 -11.68 -9.70 20.70
C HIS A 265 -12.78 -10.38 19.88
N TYR A 266 -12.47 -10.83 18.67
CA TYR A 266 -13.39 -11.62 17.84
C TYR A 266 -12.95 -13.08 17.76
N ALA A 267 -13.88 -13.98 18.06
CA ALA A 267 -13.78 -15.38 17.66
C ALA A 267 -13.95 -15.44 16.14
N PHE A 268 -13.14 -16.26 15.46
CA PHE A 268 -13.12 -16.34 14.01
C PHE A 268 -12.89 -17.77 13.52
N PHE A 269 -13.66 -18.16 12.51
CA PHE A 269 -13.54 -19.44 11.82
C PHE A 269 -13.51 -19.18 10.30
N PRO A 270 -12.46 -19.63 9.58
CA PRO A 270 -12.34 -19.41 8.14
C PRO A 270 -13.48 -20.03 7.34
N ARG A 271 -13.85 -19.39 6.22
CA ARG A 271 -14.80 -19.98 5.26
C ARG A 271 -14.16 -21.19 4.56
N GLY A 272 -14.97 -22.21 4.27
CA GLY A 272 -14.52 -23.38 3.50
C GLY A 272 -13.50 -24.29 4.21
N MET A 273 -13.26 -24.10 5.51
CA MET A 273 -12.31 -24.93 6.27
C MET A 273 -12.76 -26.40 6.37
N ASP A 274 -11.80 -27.33 6.43
CA ASP A 274 -12.07 -28.70 6.86
C ASP A 274 -12.34 -28.70 8.37
N MET A 275 -13.62 -28.86 8.71
CA MET A 275 -14.10 -28.90 10.10
C MET A 275 -13.35 -29.90 10.97
N ALA A 276 -13.01 -31.07 10.44
CA ALA A 276 -12.32 -32.10 11.21
C ALA A 276 -10.85 -31.74 11.46
N ALA A 277 -10.15 -31.23 10.45
CA ALA A 277 -8.76 -30.80 10.58
C ALA A 277 -8.64 -29.57 11.49
N TYR A 278 -9.44 -28.53 11.22
CA TYR A 278 -9.43 -27.29 11.99
C TYR A 278 -9.82 -27.53 13.45
N GLY A 279 -10.85 -28.34 13.70
CA GLY A 279 -11.26 -28.66 15.06
C GLY A 279 -10.19 -29.41 15.86
N ARG A 280 -9.41 -30.30 15.21
CA ARG A 280 -8.24 -30.92 15.86
C ARG A 280 -7.16 -29.89 16.17
N GLU A 281 -6.84 -29.00 15.22
CA GLU A 281 -5.86 -27.94 15.44
C GLU A 281 -6.25 -27.02 16.60
N LEU A 282 -7.53 -26.61 16.64
CA LEU A 282 -8.08 -25.79 17.71
C LEU A 282 -8.01 -26.51 19.07
N ALA A 283 -8.34 -27.82 19.10
CA ALA A 283 -8.24 -28.62 20.33
C ALA A 283 -6.80 -28.75 20.84
N ILE A 284 -5.81 -28.87 19.93
CA ILE A 284 -4.38 -28.88 20.28
C ILE A 284 -3.96 -27.50 20.84
N ARG A 285 -4.32 -26.41 20.16
CA ARG A 285 -4.01 -25.03 20.61
C ARG A 285 -4.61 -24.73 22.00
N ASN A 286 -5.81 -25.25 22.28
CA ASN A 286 -6.48 -25.12 23.56
C ASN A 286 -5.95 -26.10 24.64
N GLY A 287 -4.99 -26.97 24.31
CA GLY A 287 -4.41 -27.94 25.24
C GLY A 287 -5.34 -29.10 25.62
N LEU A 288 -6.40 -29.35 24.85
CA LEU A 288 -7.37 -30.42 25.11
C LEU A 288 -6.81 -31.80 24.74
N ILE A 289 -5.99 -31.86 23.70
CA ILE A 289 -5.36 -33.08 23.17
C ILE A 289 -3.88 -32.81 22.82
N PRO A 290 -3.00 -33.83 22.82
CA PRO A 290 -1.62 -33.66 22.38
C PRO A 290 -1.52 -33.41 20.86
N PRO A 291 -0.39 -32.89 20.35
CA PRO A 291 -0.19 -32.64 18.92
C PRO A 291 -0.24 -33.89 18.04
N SER A 292 0.01 -35.08 18.60
CA SER A 292 0.04 -36.34 17.88
C SER A 292 -0.24 -37.53 18.79
N GLY A 293 -0.68 -38.64 18.20
CA GLY A 293 -0.86 -39.94 18.86
C GLY A 293 -2.31 -40.40 18.86
N LEU A 294 -2.56 -41.57 19.47
CA LEU A 294 -3.86 -42.26 19.37
C LEU A 294 -5.06 -41.42 19.83
N LEU A 295 -4.89 -40.53 20.82
CA LEU A 295 -5.95 -39.63 21.25
C LEU A 295 -6.29 -38.58 20.18
N THR A 296 -5.28 -38.03 19.51
CA THR A 296 -5.41 -37.06 18.42
C THR A 296 -6.02 -37.70 17.19
N ASP A 297 -5.57 -38.92 16.86
CA ASP A 297 -6.05 -39.70 15.70
C ASP A 297 -7.53 -40.11 15.86
N ALA A 298 -7.96 -40.35 17.10
CA ALA A 298 -9.35 -40.70 17.43
C ALA A 298 -10.24 -39.49 17.75
N PHE A 299 -9.70 -38.26 17.78
CA PHE A 299 -10.45 -37.08 18.17
C PHE A 299 -11.42 -36.63 17.06
N ASP A 300 -12.69 -36.48 17.41
CA ASP A 300 -13.71 -35.92 16.51
C ASP A 300 -13.59 -34.40 16.43
N GLY A 301 -12.68 -33.94 15.56
CA GLY A 301 -12.45 -32.53 15.33
C GLY A 301 -13.69 -31.80 14.81
N ALA A 302 -14.50 -32.45 13.97
CA ALA A 302 -15.67 -31.80 13.37
C ALA A 302 -16.71 -31.47 14.45
N ALA A 303 -17.01 -32.44 15.31
CA ALA A 303 -17.92 -32.22 16.44
C ALA A 303 -17.40 -31.14 17.40
N TYR A 304 -16.09 -31.10 17.67
CA TYR A 304 -15.49 -30.09 18.52
C TYR A 304 -15.57 -28.69 17.91
N ALA A 305 -15.25 -28.54 16.61
CA ALA A 305 -15.38 -27.27 15.89
C ALA A 305 -16.83 -26.78 15.91
N GLU A 306 -17.81 -27.64 15.60
CA GLU A 306 -19.24 -27.29 15.68
C GLU A 306 -19.66 -26.83 17.09
N ALA A 307 -19.19 -27.51 18.13
CA ALA A 307 -19.50 -27.14 19.51
C ALA A 307 -18.94 -25.74 19.84
N GLN A 308 -17.71 -25.43 19.41
CA GLN A 308 -17.11 -24.11 19.59
C GLN A 308 -17.88 -23.03 18.82
N MET A 309 -18.24 -23.28 17.56
CA MET A 309 -19.03 -22.34 16.76
C MET A 309 -20.38 -22.01 17.42
N ARG A 310 -21.06 -23.02 17.98
CA ARG A 310 -22.31 -22.84 18.74
C ARG A 310 -22.10 -22.07 20.04
N GLN A 311 -20.99 -22.32 20.74
CA GLN A 311 -20.66 -21.64 22.00
C GLN A 311 -20.45 -20.14 21.80
N TYR A 312 -19.73 -19.74 20.75
CA TYR A 312 -19.48 -18.32 20.46
C TYR A 312 -20.69 -17.62 19.84
N GLY A 313 -21.69 -18.36 19.32
CA GLY A 313 -22.82 -17.76 18.62
C GLY A 313 -22.40 -17.07 17.33
N LEU A 314 -21.50 -17.71 16.55
CA LEU A 314 -20.94 -17.11 15.34
C LEU A 314 -22.01 -16.75 14.32
N SER A 315 -21.85 -15.58 13.70
CA SER A 315 -22.61 -15.16 12.53
C SER A 315 -21.80 -15.43 11.26
N ALA A 316 -22.50 -15.86 10.21
CA ALA A 316 -21.89 -16.10 8.91
C ALA A 316 -21.81 -14.80 8.10
N THR A 317 -20.68 -14.63 7.43
CA THR A 317 -20.38 -13.51 6.52
C THR A 317 -19.84 -14.07 5.21
N ASP A 318 -19.43 -13.20 4.27
CA ASP A 318 -18.86 -13.67 3.02
C ASP A 318 -17.41 -14.13 3.16
N HIS A 319 -16.69 -13.66 4.17
CA HIS A 319 -15.28 -14.01 4.38
C HIS A 319 -15.04 -15.05 5.47
N GLY A 320 -16.06 -15.36 6.28
CA GLY A 320 -15.94 -16.34 7.35
C GLY A 320 -17.06 -16.28 8.37
N TYR A 321 -16.80 -16.82 9.55
CA TYR A 321 -17.72 -16.77 10.68
C TYR A 321 -17.05 -16.04 11.83
N ALA A 322 -17.73 -15.06 12.42
CA ALA A 322 -17.23 -14.35 13.59
C ALA A 322 -18.31 -14.07 14.63
N ALA A 323 -17.85 -13.85 15.86
CA ALA A 323 -18.63 -13.25 16.93
C ALA A 323 -17.71 -12.46 17.85
N TRP A 324 -18.26 -11.45 18.50
CA TRP A 324 -17.60 -10.78 19.62
C TRP A 324 -17.39 -11.77 20.77
N ASN A 325 -16.14 -11.91 21.21
CA ASN A 325 -15.71 -12.83 22.27
C ASN A 325 -15.38 -12.13 23.59
N GLY A 326 -15.76 -10.85 23.73
CA GLY A 326 -15.51 -10.07 24.95
C GLY A 326 -14.18 -9.33 24.95
N GLY A 327 -14.02 -8.47 25.96
CA GLY A 327 -12.93 -7.50 26.07
C GLY A 327 -13.45 -6.06 26.12
N GLU A 328 -12.55 -5.11 26.34
CA GLU A 328 -12.87 -3.69 26.23
C GLU A 328 -12.64 -3.24 24.78
N ARG A 329 -13.63 -2.56 24.18
CA ARG A 329 -13.47 -2.01 22.84
C ARG A 329 -12.52 -0.82 22.88
N GLN A 330 -11.49 -0.86 22.06
CA GLN A 330 -10.57 0.26 21.84
C GLN A 330 -11.09 1.11 20.69
N TYR A 331 -11.21 2.42 20.95
CA TYR A 331 -11.67 3.43 20.01
C TYR A 331 -10.65 4.56 20.02
N GLU A 332 -9.66 4.48 19.13
CA GLU A 332 -8.63 5.49 18.93
C GLU A 332 -9.01 6.46 17.80
N TYR A 333 -9.68 5.95 16.75
CA TYR A 333 -9.97 6.71 15.54
C TYR A 333 -11.42 7.16 15.47
N SER A 334 -12.36 6.26 15.69
CA SER A 334 -13.78 6.55 15.60
C SER A 334 -14.35 6.97 16.96
N GLN A 335 -15.28 7.91 16.93
CA GLN A 335 -16.13 8.13 18.10
C GLN A 335 -17.21 7.05 18.12
N PRO A 336 -17.38 6.31 19.23
CA PRO A 336 -18.49 5.38 19.33
C PRO A 336 -19.77 6.19 19.16
N GLU A 337 -20.56 5.83 18.15
CA GLU A 337 -21.93 6.31 18.09
C GLU A 337 -22.55 6.00 19.45
N HIS A 338 -23.08 7.01 20.12
CA HIS A 338 -23.92 6.76 21.28
C HIS A 338 -25.10 5.94 20.77
N ARG A 339 -24.98 4.60 20.80
CA ARG A 339 -26.11 3.70 20.72
C ARG A 339 -26.96 4.11 21.90
N SER A 340 -27.95 4.95 21.62
CA SER A 340 -29.04 5.22 22.52
C SER A 340 -29.53 3.85 22.95
N LEU A 341 -29.28 3.51 24.20
CA LEU A 341 -29.88 2.37 24.89
C LEU A 341 -31.38 2.63 24.92
N LEU A 342 -32.04 2.44 23.79
CA LEU A 342 -33.47 2.42 23.66
C LEU A 342 -33.88 1.03 23.22
N LEU A 343 -34.56 0.39 24.18
CA LEU A 343 -35.36 -0.84 24.14
C LEU A 343 -34.60 -2.10 24.60
N SER A 344 -35.05 -2.83 25.62
CA SER A 344 -36.25 -2.70 26.45
C SER A 344 -36.15 -3.65 27.65
N MET A 345 -36.87 -3.30 28.72
CA MET A 345 -37.32 -4.25 29.75
C MET A 345 -38.11 -5.42 29.14
#